data_AF-A0A2M6Y8N9-F1
#
_entry.id   AF-A0A2M6Y8N9-F1
#
_cell.length_a   1.000
_cell.length_b   1.000
_cell.length_c   1.000
_cell.angle_alpha   90.00
_cell.angle_beta   90.00
_cell.angle_gamma   90.00
#
_symmetry.space_group_name_H-M   'P 1'
#
loop_
_entity.id
_entity.type
_entity.pdbx_description
1 polymer ?
#
loop_
_entity_poly.entity_id
_entity_poly.type
_entity_poly.pdbx_seq_one_letter_code
_entity_poly.pdbx_strand_id
1 'polypeptide(L)'
;MRYNLKELSEDILKALYQELVDPEARHDLGEYYTPDWLAQRMVERTLVENPKASVLDPACGSGTFLYMTIKGKRDALGNSSETLEHILENVVGVDIHPLAVIISKTNYLLALGDLFKKRRKPVALPIYLADSIRLPQMEGQMEIGAPLPSFKLEIDGKRILIPEILTHDSQLYDEAIETSKEFAKNFAGREEGDEKTFLNFLKRRSPKIAADKTLSLALYNLAEAMKELI
;
A
#
# COMPACT_ATOMS: atom_id res chain seq x y z
N MET A 1 -7.07 -12.53 29.50
CA MET A 1 -7.09 -11.06 29.59
C MET A 1 -7.97 -10.54 28.46
N ARG A 2 -9.04 -9.78 28.76
CA ARG A 2 -9.92 -9.18 27.73
C ARG A 2 -9.42 -7.76 27.47
N TYR A 3 -8.80 -7.52 26.32
CA TYR A 3 -8.32 -6.20 25.93
C TYR A 3 -9.45 -5.39 25.29
N ASN A 4 -9.65 -4.15 25.74
CA ASN A 4 -10.61 -3.22 25.15
C ASN A 4 -9.91 -2.33 24.12
N LEU A 5 -9.93 -2.74 22.85
CA LEU A 5 -9.28 -2.02 21.76
C LEU A 5 -9.93 -0.66 21.42
N LYS A 6 -11.10 -0.33 22.01
CA LYS A 6 -11.71 0.99 21.84
C LYS A 6 -10.95 2.12 22.52
N GLU A 7 -10.12 1.78 23.51
CA GLU A 7 -9.31 2.73 24.27
C GLU A 7 -7.83 2.66 23.88
N LEU A 8 -7.50 1.94 22.80
CA LEU A 8 -6.14 1.84 22.31
C LEU A 8 -5.70 3.21 21.76
N SER A 9 -4.78 3.86 22.47
CA SER A 9 -4.15 5.11 22.02
C SER A 9 -2.95 4.82 21.13
N GLU A 10 -2.61 5.80 20.28
CA GLU A 10 -1.39 5.80 19.48
C GLU A 10 -0.14 5.53 20.34
N ASP A 11 -0.10 6.09 21.55
CA ASP A 11 0.98 5.94 22.52
C ASP A 11 1.31 4.47 22.85
N ILE A 12 0.31 3.60 22.95
CA ILE A 12 0.52 2.19 23.28
C ILE A 12 1.24 1.47 22.13
N LEU A 13 0.89 1.78 20.89
CA LEU A 13 1.52 1.16 19.72
C LEU A 13 2.93 1.70 19.50
N LYS A 14 3.15 2.99 19.80
CA LYS A 14 4.47 3.61 19.83
C LYS A 14 5.37 2.98 20.89
N ALA A 15 4.86 2.75 22.10
CA ALA A 15 5.58 2.03 23.15
C ALA A 15 5.91 0.59 22.71
N LEU A 16 4.95 -0.13 22.13
CA LEU A 16 5.17 -1.48 21.60
C LEU A 16 6.26 -1.51 20.54
N TYR A 17 6.29 -0.54 19.62
CA TYR A 17 7.37 -0.44 18.63
C TYR A 17 8.74 -0.26 19.29
N GLN A 18 8.82 0.62 20.28
CA GLN A 18 10.06 0.90 21.00
C GLN A 18 10.55 -0.28 21.84
N GLU A 19 9.65 -1.18 22.26
CA GLU A 19 10.00 -2.44 22.90
C GLU A 19 10.41 -3.52 21.90
N LEU A 20 9.80 -3.55 20.71
CA LEU A 20 10.07 -4.56 19.68
C LEU A 20 11.35 -4.29 18.87
N VAL A 21 11.78 -3.03 18.77
CA VAL A 21 12.96 -2.62 17.97
C VAL A 21 14.08 -2.12 18.88
N ASP A 22 15.26 -2.74 18.72
CA ASP A 22 16.46 -2.37 19.47
C ASP A 22 16.79 -0.87 19.30
N PRO A 23 17.12 -0.14 20.38
CA PRO A 23 17.59 1.25 20.31
C PRO A 23 18.72 1.50 19.29
N GLU A 24 19.68 0.58 19.13
CA GLU A 24 20.78 0.73 18.17
C GLU A 24 20.27 0.67 16.72
N ALA A 25 19.37 -0.29 16.44
CA ALA A 25 18.73 -0.40 15.13
C ALA A 25 17.90 0.85 14.78
N ARG A 26 17.19 1.45 15.75
CA ARG A 26 16.47 2.72 15.57
C ARG A 26 17.39 3.89 15.28
N HIS A 27 18.56 3.93 15.94
CA HIS A 27 19.52 5.01 15.76
C HIS A 27 20.17 4.94 14.37
N ASP A 28 20.55 3.74 13.93
CA ASP A 28 21.10 3.51 12.59
C ASP A 28 20.08 3.81 11.47
N LEU A 29 18.78 3.64 11.76
CA LEU A 29 17.67 4.01 10.86
C LEU A 29 17.29 5.49 10.93
N GLY A 30 17.82 6.27 11.88
CA GLY A 30 17.47 7.68 12.08
C GLY A 30 16.05 7.91 12.62
N GLU A 31 15.45 6.93 13.30
CA GLU A 31 14.07 6.96 13.75
C GLU A 31 13.90 7.82 15.02
N TYR A 32 13.60 9.11 14.84
CA TYR A 32 13.20 10.01 15.92
C TYR A 32 11.69 10.22 15.92
N TYR A 33 11.07 9.87 17.04
CA TYR A 33 9.62 10.03 17.19
C TYR A 33 9.23 11.49 17.34
N THR A 34 8.30 11.94 16.47
CA THR A 34 7.69 13.25 16.59
C THR A 34 6.80 13.29 17.85
N PRO A 35 6.96 14.29 18.74
CA PRO A 35 6.02 14.48 19.84
C PRO A 35 4.62 14.83 19.33
N ASP A 36 3.61 14.22 19.92
CA ASP A 36 2.21 14.30 19.47
C ASP A 36 1.70 15.75 19.41
N TRP A 37 2.06 16.57 20.41
CA TRP A 37 1.69 17.99 20.45
C TRP A 37 2.26 18.79 19.27
N LEU A 38 3.43 18.41 18.76
CA LEU A 38 4.07 19.08 17.63
C LEU A 38 3.38 18.68 16.32
N ALA A 39 3.14 17.38 16.14
CA ALA A 39 2.42 16.86 14.98
C ALA A 39 1.02 17.47 14.88
N GLN A 40 0.28 17.47 16.00
CA GLN A 40 -1.04 18.10 16.09
C GLN A 40 -0.99 19.57 15.66
N ARG A 41 -0.07 20.35 16.24
CA ARG A 41 0.04 21.79 15.93
C ARG A 41 0.40 22.06 14.47
N MET A 42 1.24 21.20 13.86
CA MET A 42 1.58 21.31 12.44
C MET A 42 0.36 21.01 11.56
N VAL A 43 -0.33 19.90 11.83
CA VAL A 43 -1.52 19.49 11.08
C VAL A 43 -2.64 20.54 11.17
N GLU A 44 -2.92 21.05 12.37
CA GLU A 44 -3.93 22.10 12.58
C GLU A 44 -3.64 23.31 11.70
N ARG A 45 -2.38 23.78 11.67
CA ARG A 45 -1.99 24.91 10.82
C ARG A 45 -2.12 24.59 9.33
N THR A 46 -1.78 23.38 8.90
CA THR A 46 -1.85 22.97 7.49
C THR A 46 -3.29 22.83 6.99
N LEU A 47 -4.21 22.35 7.84
CA LEU A 47 -5.59 22.08 7.45
C LEU A 47 -6.56 23.25 7.70
N VAL A 48 -6.14 24.30 8.42
CA VAL A 48 -6.98 25.45 8.79
C VAL A 48 -7.63 26.11 7.57
N GLU A 49 -6.88 26.35 6.49
CA GLU A 49 -7.42 27.04 5.31
C GLU A 49 -8.21 26.10 4.39
N ASN A 50 -7.78 24.84 4.31
CA ASN A 50 -8.39 23.84 3.44
C ASN A 50 -8.44 22.46 4.14
N PRO A 51 -9.53 22.15 4.86
CA PRO A 51 -9.68 20.85 5.50
C PRO A 51 -9.78 19.69 4.50
N LYS A 52 -10.03 19.97 3.21
CA LYS A 52 -10.06 18.98 2.13
C LYS A 52 -8.72 18.83 1.40
N ALA A 53 -7.64 19.51 1.80
CA ALA A 53 -6.34 19.37 1.15
C ALA A 53 -5.82 17.91 1.16
N SER A 54 -5.12 17.50 0.11
CA SER A 54 -4.40 16.22 0.08
C SER A 54 -3.12 16.31 0.92
N VAL A 55 -2.81 15.25 1.65
CA VAL A 55 -1.68 15.14 2.58
C VAL A 55 -0.91 13.87 2.26
N LEU A 56 0.40 14.02 2.06
CA LEU A 56 1.34 12.92 1.89
C LEU A 56 2.42 13.03 2.97
N ASP A 57 2.64 11.94 3.70
CA ASP A 57 3.79 11.77 4.58
C ASP A 57 4.74 10.71 3.98
N PRO A 58 5.88 11.11 3.38
CA PRO A 58 6.76 10.21 2.64
C PRO A 58 7.73 9.41 3.53
N ALA A 59 7.70 9.60 4.85
CA ALA A 59 8.49 8.88 5.84
C ALA A 59 7.67 8.75 7.14
N CYS A 60 6.51 8.12 7.02
CA CYS A 60 5.44 8.30 8.00
C CYS A 60 5.67 7.61 9.34
N GLY A 61 6.67 6.73 9.44
CA GLY A 61 7.00 6.00 10.65
C GLY A 61 5.78 5.27 11.22
N SER A 62 5.50 5.48 12.51
CA SER A 62 4.31 4.95 13.18
C SER A 62 3.00 5.64 12.75
N GLY A 63 3.03 6.66 11.91
CA GLY A 63 1.85 7.32 11.35
C GLY A 63 1.30 8.48 12.19
N THR A 64 2.08 9.13 13.06
CA THR A 64 1.61 10.21 13.95
C THR A 64 0.98 11.38 13.19
N PHE A 65 1.63 11.87 12.13
CA PHE A 65 1.06 12.96 11.31
C PHE A 65 -0.23 12.53 10.61
N LEU A 66 -0.31 11.27 10.16
CA LEU A 66 -1.49 10.73 9.49
C LEU A 66 -2.65 10.58 10.48
N TYR A 67 -2.38 10.07 11.68
CA TYR A 67 -3.35 9.97 12.77
C TYR A 67 -3.97 11.34 13.08
N MET A 68 -3.13 12.35 13.31
CA MET A 68 -3.56 13.72 13.57
C MET A 68 -4.31 14.34 12.38
N THR A 69 -3.87 14.07 11.15
CA THR A 69 -4.53 14.54 9.92
C THR A 69 -5.94 13.99 9.80
N ILE A 70 -6.12 12.68 10.02
CA ILE A 70 -7.42 12.01 9.95
C ILE A 70 -8.36 12.58 11.03
N LYS A 71 -7.85 12.77 12.24
CA LYS A 71 -8.57 13.41 13.35
C LYS A 71 -9.03 14.81 12.98
N GLY A 72 -8.12 15.68 12.52
CA GLY A 72 -8.45 17.05 12.12
C GLY A 72 -9.47 17.10 10.97
N LYS A 73 -9.32 16.24 9.96
CA LYS A 73 -10.30 16.13 8.86
C LYS A 73 -11.65 15.66 9.33
N ARG A 74 -11.72 14.68 10.23
CA ARG A 74 -12.98 14.19 10.80
C ARG A 74 -13.69 15.28 11.61
N ASP A 75 -12.93 16.06 12.37
CA ASP A 75 -13.50 17.13 13.20
C ASP A 75 -14.02 18.29 12.32
N ALA A 76 -13.36 18.58 11.20
CA ALA A 76 -13.77 19.64 10.27
C ALA A 76 -14.86 19.24 9.26
N LEU A 77 -14.83 18.00 8.75
CA LEU A 77 -15.73 17.51 7.68
C LEU A 77 -16.90 16.69 8.23
N GLY A 78 -16.83 16.29 9.50
CA GLY A 78 -17.85 15.51 10.18
C GLY A 78 -17.71 14.00 9.99
N ASN A 79 -18.77 13.28 10.33
CA ASN A 79 -18.81 11.83 10.27
C ASN A 79 -19.75 11.42 9.14
N SER A 80 -19.25 11.25 7.91
CA SER A 80 -20.05 10.85 6.74
C SER A 80 -19.29 9.84 5.86
N SER A 81 -19.98 9.17 4.93
CA SER A 81 -19.33 8.25 4.00
C SER A 81 -18.40 9.02 3.04
N GLU A 82 -18.81 10.22 2.65
CA GLU A 82 -18.02 11.14 1.82
C GLU A 82 -16.73 11.58 2.54
N THR A 83 -16.79 11.75 3.88
CA THR A 83 -15.59 12.05 4.68
C THR A 83 -14.63 10.87 4.71
N LEU A 84 -15.14 9.65 4.85
CA LEU A 84 -14.31 8.44 4.79
C LEU A 84 -13.64 8.31 3.41
N GLU A 85 -14.40 8.46 2.33
CA GLU A 85 -13.89 8.41 0.95
C GLU A 85 -12.83 9.49 0.73
N HIS A 86 -13.11 10.72 1.15
CA HIS A 86 -12.16 11.83 1.11
C HIS A 86 -10.84 11.48 1.81
N ILE A 87 -10.90 10.95 3.03
CA ILE A 87 -9.71 10.60 3.81
C ILE A 87 -8.91 9.49 3.11
N LEU A 88 -9.56 8.42 2.66
CA LEU A 88 -8.91 7.29 1.98
C LEU A 88 -8.23 7.70 0.67
N GLU A 89 -8.74 8.71 -0.03
CA GLU A 89 -8.18 9.22 -1.28
C GLU A 89 -7.09 10.28 -1.08
N ASN A 90 -7.08 10.98 0.07
CA ASN A 90 -6.29 12.20 0.24
C ASN A 90 -5.34 12.20 1.43
N VAL A 91 -5.23 11.13 2.20
CA VAL A 91 -4.27 11.02 3.30
C VAL A 91 -3.40 9.79 3.07
N VAL A 92 -2.18 10.00 2.58
CA VAL A 92 -1.29 8.94 2.13
C VAL A 92 -0.02 8.91 2.97
N GLY A 93 0.44 7.71 3.31
CA GLY A 93 1.70 7.47 3.99
C GLY A 93 2.62 6.56 3.18
N VAL A 94 3.92 6.82 3.24
CA VAL A 94 4.95 5.93 2.73
C VAL A 94 6.00 5.74 3.81
N ASP A 95 6.48 4.51 3.97
CA ASP A 95 7.64 4.22 4.81
C ASP A 95 8.42 3.03 4.24
N ILE A 96 9.72 2.98 4.48
CA ILE A 96 10.59 1.88 4.03
C ILE A 96 10.63 0.72 5.04
N HIS A 97 10.26 0.97 6.31
CA HIS A 97 10.33 -0.02 7.37
C HIS A 97 9.00 -0.80 7.50
N PRO A 98 8.99 -2.14 7.28
CA PRO A 98 7.75 -2.92 7.27
C PRO A 98 6.94 -2.85 8.56
N LEU A 99 7.60 -2.83 9.72
CA LEU A 99 6.91 -2.75 11.01
C LEU A 99 6.28 -1.36 11.22
N ALA A 100 6.95 -0.29 10.77
CA ALA A 100 6.42 1.07 10.84
C ALA A 100 5.13 1.19 10.01
N VAL A 101 5.13 0.63 8.78
CA VAL A 101 3.93 0.55 7.92
C VAL A 101 2.78 -0.17 8.60
N ILE A 102 3.02 -1.29 9.29
CA ILE A 102 1.97 -2.05 10.00
C ILE A 102 1.38 -1.21 11.13
N ILE A 103 2.21 -0.52 11.90
CA ILE A 103 1.78 0.33 13.01
C ILE A 103 1.02 1.55 12.48
N SER A 104 1.53 2.19 11.43
CA SER A 104 0.88 3.30 10.75
C SER A 104 -0.50 2.91 10.22
N LYS A 105 -0.65 1.74 9.59
CA LYS A 105 -1.97 1.20 9.20
C LYS A 105 -2.90 1.00 10.39
N THR A 106 -2.37 0.52 11.50
CA THR A 106 -3.16 0.33 12.73
C THR A 106 -3.62 1.68 13.28
N ASN A 107 -2.72 2.65 13.38
CA ASN A 107 -3.03 4.02 13.82
C ASN A 107 -4.00 4.72 12.87
N TYR A 108 -3.85 4.55 11.56
CA TYR A 108 -4.80 5.04 10.56
C TYR A 108 -6.22 4.52 10.85
N LEU A 109 -6.35 3.21 11.09
CA LEU A 109 -7.64 2.59 11.40
C LEU A 109 -8.23 3.10 12.73
N LEU A 110 -7.40 3.29 13.75
CA LEU A 110 -7.81 3.87 15.03
C LEU A 110 -8.30 5.32 14.86
N ALA A 111 -7.59 6.12 14.06
CA ALA A 111 -7.96 7.50 13.78
C ALA A 111 -9.31 7.61 13.05
N LEU A 112 -9.55 6.71 12.08
CA LEU A 112 -10.86 6.58 11.42
C LEU A 112 -11.95 6.29 12.45
N GLY A 113 -11.73 5.34 13.37
CA GLY A 113 -12.69 4.96 14.38
C GLY A 113 -14.03 4.56 13.77
N ASP A 114 -15.12 5.20 14.21
CA ASP A 114 -16.47 4.90 13.71
C ASP A 114 -16.71 5.29 12.25
N LEU A 115 -15.90 6.17 11.65
CA LEU A 115 -15.97 6.46 10.21
C LEU A 115 -15.79 5.18 9.39
N PHE A 116 -14.91 4.27 9.84
CA PHE A 116 -14.60 3.04 9.10
C PHE A 116 -15.83 2.12 8.92
N LYS A 117 -16.84 2.25 9.77
CA LYS A 117 -18.12 1.52 9.65
C LYS A 117 -18.96 1.97 8.45
N LYS A 118 -18.65 3.13 7.87
CA LYS A 118 -19.37 3.72 6.73
C LYS A 118 -18.88 3.22 5.36
N ARG A 119 -17.82 2.40 5.34
CA ARG A 119 -17.30 1.81 4.11
C ARG A 119 -18.37 0.97 3.42
N ARG A 120 -18.49 1.12 2.10
CA ARG A 120 -19.46 0.38 1.27
C ARG A 120 -18.84 -0.80 0.53
N LYS A 121 -17.51 -0.78 0.38
CA LYS A 121 -16.69 -1.77 -0.31
C LYS A 121 -15.45 -2.09 0.54
N PRO A 122 -14.72 -3.18 0.24
CA PRO A 122 -13.36 -3.36 0.76
C PRO A 122 -12.52 -2.11 0.47
N VAL A 123 -11.70 -1.70 1.44
CA VAL A 123 -10.83 -0.53 1.34
C VAL A 123 -9.40 -0.94 1.63
N ALA A 124 -8.47 -0.46 0.81
CA ALA A 124 -7.06 -0.48 1.14
C ALA A 124 -6.74 0.74 2.00
N LEU A 125 -5.97 0.55 3.06
CA LEU A 125 -5.43 1.68 3.83
C LEU A 125 -4.24 2.26 3.05
N PRO A 126 -4.24 3.56 2.71
CA PRO A 126 -3.26 4.18 1.80
C PRO A 126 -1.89 4.42 2.48
N ILE A 127 -1.31 3.36 3.03
CA ILE A 127 0.02 3.33 3.64
C ILE A 127 0.85 2.29 2.89
N TYR A 128 1.92 2.74 2.26
CA TYR A 128 2.71 1.95 1.32
C TYR A 128 4.11 1.67 1.86
N LEU A 129 4.55 0.42 1.70
CA LEU A 129 5.94 0.02 1.95
C LEU A 129 6.76 0.35 0.70
N ALA A 130 7.54 1.43 0.73
CA ALA A 130 8.37 1.84 -0.40
C ALA A 130 9.51 2.77 0.04
N ASP A 131 10.54 2.85 -0.80
CA ASP A 131 11.55 3.91 -0.72
C ASP A 131 11.01 5.15 -1.43
N SER A 132 10.72 6.21 -0.66
CA SER A 132 10.14 7.46 -1.19
C SER A 132 11.17 8.33 -1.95
N ILE A 133 12.46 8.01 -1.85
CA ILE A 133 13.55 8.73 -2.55
C ILE A 133 13.91 8.02 -3.85
N ARG A 134 13.90 6.67 -3.86
CA ARG A 134 14.25 5.87 -5.05
C ARG A 134 13.01 5.50 -5.85
N LEU A 135 12.72 6.33 -6.85
CA LEU A 135 11.68 6.03 -7.83
C LEU A 135 12.07 4.84 -8.74
N PRO A 136 11.12 3.98 -9.12
CA PRO A 136 11.38 2.87 -10.01
C PRO A 136 11.80 3.36 -11.40
N GLN A 137 12.70 2.64 -12.06
CA GLN A 137 13.12 2.95 -13.42
C GLN A 137 12.09 2.42 -14.41
N MET A 138 11.70 3.24 -15.38
CA MET A 138 10.87 2.80 -16.49
C MET A 138 11.74 2.12 -17.55
N GLU A 139 11.25 1.00 -18.06
CA GLU A 139 11.85 0.25 -19.16
C GLU A 139 10.75 -0.02 -20.20
N GLY A 140 11.05 0.29 -21.46
CA GLY A 140 10.13 -0.03 -22.55
C GLY A 140 10.35 -1.46 -23.00
N GLN A 141 9.38 -2.34 -22.78
CA GLN A 141 9.36 -3.64 -23.45
C GLN A 141 8.73 -3.51 -24.83
N MET A 142 9.33 -4.15 -25.83
CA MET A 142 8.62 -4.47 -27.07
C MET A 142 8.01 -5.86 -26.92
N GLU A 143 6.73 -5.91 -26.57
CA GLU A 143 5.97 -7.17 -26.58
C GLU A 143 5.00 -7.16 -27.76
N ILE A 144 5.09 -8.17 -28.64
CA ILE A 144 4.19 -8.35 -29.80
C ILE A 144 4.11 -7.10 -30.72
N GLY A 145 5.22 -6.37 -30.85
CA GLY A 145 5.31 -5.19 -31.72
C GLY A 145 4.59 -3.93 -31.20
N ALA A 146 4.11 -3.94 -29.96
CA ALA A 146 3.61 -2.75 -29.27
C ALA A 146 4.52 -2.41 -28.07
N PRO A 147 4.84 -1.12 -27.86
CA PRO A 147 5.54 -0.72 -26.65
C PRO A 147 4.60 -0.89 -25.44
N LEU A 148 5.03 -1.65 -24.44
CA LEU A 148 4.37 -1.71 -23.14
C LEU A 148 5.34 -1.10 -22.10
N PRO A 149 5.20 0.20 -21.78
CA PRO A 149 5.97 0.82 -20.72
C PRO A 149 5.79 0.05 -19.41
N SER A 150 6.90 -0.32 -18.79
CA SER A 150 6.89 -1.11 -17.56
C SER A 150 7.86 -0.54 -16.54
N PHE A 151 7.51 -0.62 -15.26
CA PHE A 151 8.41 -0.31 -14.16
C PHE A 151 9.26 -1.53 -13.84
N LYS A 152 10.57 -1.31 -13.76
CA LYS A 152 11.53 -2.31 -13.31
C LYS A 152 11.60 -2.35 -11.79
N LEU A 153 11.37 -3.53 -11.26
CA LEU A 153 11.51 -3.87 -9.85
C LEU A 153 12.59 -4.95 -9.69
N GLU A 154 13.24 -4.92 -8.54
CA GLU A 154 14.17 -5.97 -8.11
C GLU A 154 13.64 -6.58 -6.81
N ILE A 155 13.27 -7.86 -6.86
CA ILE A 155 12.78 -8.61 -5.71
C ILE A 155 13.67 -9.84 -5.56
N ASP A 156 14.39 -9.92 -4.43
CA ASP A 156 15.30 -11.02 -4.10
C ASP A 156 16.33 -11.31 -5.23
N GLY A 157 16.90 -10.24 -5.80
CA GLY A 157 17.85 -10.31 -6.91
C GLY A 157 17.24 -10.64 -8.28
N LYS A 158 15.92 -10.84 -8.36
CA LYS A 158 15.19 -11.09 -9.62
C LYS A 158 14.61 -9.82 -10.17
N ARG A 159 14.72 -9.67 -11.49
CA ARG A 159 14.14 -8.54 -12.22
C ARG A 159 12.69 -8.84 -12.55
N ILE A 160 11.80 -7.97 -12.11
CA ILE A 160 10.37 -8.05 -12.36
C ILE A 160 9.94 -6.79 -13.09
N LEU A 161 9.09 -6.95 -14.09
CA LEU A 161 8.55 -5.84 -14.87
C LEU A 161 7.06 -5.74 -14.61
N ILE A 162 6.62 -4.56 -14.16
CA ILE A 162 5.22 -4.26 -13.92
C ILE A 162 4.73 -3.28 -14.98
N PRO A 163 3.76 -3.66 -15.83
CA PRO A 163 3.18 -2.75 -16.80
C PRO A 163 2.61 -1.47 -16.16
N GLU A 164 2.95 -0.32 -16.72
CA GLU A 164 2.50 1.01 -16.25
C GLU A 164 0.97 1.11 -16.23
N ILE A 165 0.27 0.44 -17.14
CA ILE A 165 -1.20 0.43 -17.16
C ILE A 165 -1.82 -0.10 -15.86
N LEU A 166 -1.11 -0.99 -15.14
CA LEU A 166 -1.59 -1.51 -13.85
C LEU A 166 -1.47 -0.47 -12.74
N THR A 167 -0.54 0.48 -12.81
CA THR A 167 -0.32 1.46 -11.73
C THR A 167 -1.37 2.57 -11.69
N HIS A 168 -2.17 2.68 -12.74
CA HIS A 168 -3.22 3.70 -12.87
C HIS A 168 -4.51 3.32 -12.13
N ASP A 169 -4.72 2.04 -11.84
CA ASP A 169 -5.91 1.53 -11.14
C ASP A 169 -5.48 0.53 -10.07
N SER A 170 -5.59 0.95 -8.80
CA SER A 170 -5.26 0.09 -7.64
C SER A 170 -6.02 -1.24 -7.61
N GLN A 171 -7.28 -1.28 -8.07
CA GLN A 171 -8.05 -2.52 -8.08
C GLN A 171 -7.53 -3.47 -9.14
N LEU A 172 -7.20 -2.93 -10.32
CA LEU A 172 -6.61 -3.69 -11.41
C LEU A 172 -5.21 -4.21 -11.03
N TYR A 173 -4.41 -3.38 -10.36
CA TYR A 173 -3.10 -3.77 -9.83
C TYR A 173 -3.22 -4.94 -8.85
N ASP A 174 -4.06 -4.80 -7.82
CA ASP A 174 -4.25 -5.83 -6.80
C ASP A 174 -4.75 -7.15 -7.42
N GLU A 175 -5.70 -7.05 -8.35
CA GLU A 175 -6.23 -8.19 -9.08
C GLU A 175 -5.16 -8.90 -9.91
N ALA A 176 -4.31 -8.13 -10.60
CA ALA A 176 -3.21 -8.64 -11.41
C ALA A 176 -2.13 -9.34 -10.55
N ILE A 177 -1.71 -8.71 -9.45
CA ILE A 177 -0.73 -9.26 -8.52
C ILE A 177 -1.27 -10.54 -7.86
N GLU A 178 -2.49 -10.53 -7.34
CA GLU A 178 -3.04 -11.71 -6.65
C GLU A 178 -3.27 -12.87 -7.61
N THR A 179 -3.73 -12.60 -8.84
CA THR A 179 -3.88 -13.64 -9.87
C THR A 179 -2.52 -14.26 -10.23
N SER A 180 -1.48 -13.44 -10.41
CA SER A 180 -0.13 -13.90 -10.73
C SER A 180 0.45 -14.74 -9.59
N LYS A 181 0.29 -14.26 -8.35
CA LYS A 181 0.74 -14.94 -7.13
C LYS A 181 0.03 -16.28 -6.90
N GLU A 182 -1.28 -16.34 -7.10
CA GLU A 182 -2.00 -17.60 -6.95
C GLU A 182 -1.65 -18.61 -8.04
N PHE A 183 -1.49 -18.15 -9.28
CA PHE A 183 -0.97 -19.02 -10.34
C PHE A 183 0.41 -19.55 -9.94
N ALA A 184 1.30 -18.67 -9.46
CA ALA A 184 2.61 -19.07 -9.00
C ALA A 184 2.55 -20.15 -7.91
N LYS A 185 1.71 -19.96 -6.88
CA LYS A 185 1.53 -20.96 -5.81
C LYS A 185 0.99 -22.31 -6.32
N ASN A 186 0.06 -22.29 -7.27
CA ASN A 186 -0.57 -23.51 -7.77
C ASN A 186 0.33 -24.33 -8.70
N PHE A 187 1.27 -23.67 -9.38
CA PHE A 187 2.10 -24.26 -10.43
C PHE A 187 3.60 -24.19 -10.14
N ALA A 188 4.02 -23.73 -8.96
CA ALA A 188 5.41 -23.81 -8.50
C ALA A 188 5.89 -25.27 -8.52
N GLY A 189 7.03 -25.53 -9.18
CA GLY A 189 7.62 -26.86 -9.28
C GLY A 189 6.89 -27.86 -10.18
N ARG A 190 5.95 -27.41 -11.04
CA ARG A 190 5.23 -28.26 -12.02
C ARG A 190 5.53 -27.82 -13.45
N GLU A 191 5.72 -28.77 -14.37
CA GLU A 191 5.93 -28.48 -15.80
C GLU A 191 4.64 -27.97 -16.51
N GLU A 192 3.45 -28.22 -15.94
CA GLU A 192 2.14 -27.95 -16.57
C GLU A 192 1.67 -26.48 -16.49
N GLY A 193 2.56 -25.54 -16.20
CA GLY A 193 2.24 -24.13 -15.98
C GLY A 193 2.43 -23.22 -17.19
N ASP A 194 2.02 -23.65 -18.39
CA ASP A 194 2.25 -22.90 -19.64
C ASP A 194 1.40 -21.62 -19.79
N GLU A 195 1.76 -20.76 -20.74
CA GLU A 195 1.06 -19.50 -21.05
C GLU A 195 -0.43 -19.72 -21.33
N LYS A 196 -0.78 -20.84 -21.97
CA LYS A 196 -2.18 -21.18 -22.30
C LYS A 196 -2.99 -21.49 -21.04
N THR A 197 -2.39 -22.20 -20.09
CA THR A 197 -2.98 -22.50 -18.79
C THR A 197 -3.15 -21.22 -17.99
N PHE A 198 -2.15 -20.33 -18.00
CA PHE A 198 -2.26 -19.00 -17.39
C PHE A 198 -3.39 -18.18 -18.00
N LEU A 199 -3.50 -18.11 -19.33
CA LEU A 199 -4.56 -17.34 -19.98
C LEU A 199 -5.96 -17.86 -19.62
N ASN A 200 -6.13 -19.18 -19.49
CA ASN A 200 -7.38 -19.77 -19.02
C ASN A 200 -7.68 -19.44 -17.55
N PHE A 201 -6.64 -19.40 -16.71
CA PHE A 201 -6.74 -18.97 -15.32
C PHE A 201 -7.14 -17.49 -15.22
N LEU A 202 -6.47 -16.62 -15.98
CA LEU A 202 -6.72 -15.19 -16.06
C LEU A 202 -8.13 -14.88 -16.59
N LYS A 203 -8.61 -15.57 -17.63
CA LYS A 203 -9.97 -15.38 -18.18
C LYS A 203 -11.08 -15.63 -17.15
N ARG A 204 -10.87 -16.55 -16.22
CA ARG A 204 -11.87 -16.87 -15.18
C ARG A 204 -11.89 -15.83 -14.07
N ARG A 205 -10.75 -15.22 -13.78
CA ARG A 205 -10.56 -14.37 -12.61
C ARG A 205 -10.62 -12.89 -12.96
N SER A 206 -10.04 -12.51 -14.08
CA SER A 206 -9.84 -11.12 -14.53
C SER A 206 -10.11 -10.97 -16.03
N PRO A 207 -11.39 -11.02 -16.46
CA PRO A 207 -11.74 -10.97 -17.87
C PRO A 207 -11.28 -9.69 -18.58
N LYS A 208 -11.21 -8.57 -17.85
CA LYS A 208 -10.74 -7.28 -18.38
C LYS A 208 -9.28 -7.33 -18.80
N ILE A 209 -8.45 -7.92 -17.94
CA ILE A 209 -7.01 -8.08 -18.17
C ILE A 209 -6.78 -9.09 -19.31
N ALA A 210 -7.52 -10.20 -19.29
CA ALA A 210 -7.42 -11.26 -20.30
C ALA A 210 -7.78 -10.81 -21.73
N ALA A 211 -8.46 -9.67 -21.89
CA ALA A 211 -8.81 -9.10 -23.19
C ALA A 211 -7.61 -8.45 -23.88
N ASP A 212 -6.62 -8.00 -23.12
CA ASP A 212 -5.38 -7.45 -23.63
C ASP A 212 -4.30 -8.54 -23.66
N LYS A 213 -3.91 -8.93 -24.87
CA LYS A 213 -2.94 -10.01 -25.08
C LYS A 213 -1.55 -9.64 -24.56
N THR A 214 -1.15 -8.38 -24.71
CA THR A 214 0.16 -7.90 -24.27
C THR A 214 0.20 -7.87 -22.74
N LEU A 215 -0.85 -7.35 -22.10
CA LEU A 215 -0.96 -7.35 -20.65
C LEU A 215 -1.03 -8.77 -20.07
N SER A 216 -1.74 -9.68 -20.74
CA SER A 216 -1.82 -11.10 -20.33
C SER A 216 -0.45 -11.77 -20.35
N LEU A 217 0.37 -11.50 -21.38
CA LEU A 217 1.73 -12.04 -21.49
C LEU A 217 2.65 -11.45 -20.42
N ALA A 218 2.62 -10.14 -20.21
CA ALA A 218 3.39 -9.49 -19.16
C ALA A 218 3.06 -10.06 -17.76
N LEU A 219 1.79 -10.35 -17.49
CA LEU A 219 1.39 -10.99 -16.22
C LEU A 219 1.76 -12.46 -16.12
N TYR A 220 1.83 -13.18 -17.23
CA TYR A 220 2.40 -14.52 -17.23
C TYR A 220 3.88 -14.48 -16.83
N ASN A 221 4.66 -13.57 -17.43
CA ASN A 221 6.07 -13.35 -17.09
C ASN A 221 6.25 -12.98 -15.60
N LEU A 222 5.35 -12.14 -15.07
CA LEU A 222 5.30 -11.83 -13.64
C LEU A 222 5.03 -13.07 -12.78
N ALA A 223 4.05 -13.90 -13.17
CA ALA A 223 3.69 -15.11 -12.44
C ALA A 223 4.82 -16.15 -12.46
N GLU A 224 5.53 -16.30 -13.58
CA GLU A 224 6.73 -17.14 -13.69
C GLU A 224 7.83 -16.66 -12.73
N ALA A 225 8.12 -15.35 -12.71
CA ALA A 225 9.08 -14.78 -11.77
C ALA A 225 8.68 -15.03 -10.30
N MET A 226 7.37 -14.97 -9.99
CA MET A 226 6.85 -15.27 -8.65
C MET A 226 6.93 -16.75 -8.27
N LYS A 227 6.76 -17.72 -9.21
CA LYS A 227 6.94 -19.17 -8.91
C LYS A 227 8.32 -19.45 -8.34
N GLU A 228 9.27 -18.68 -8.81
CA GLU A 228 10.67 -18.78 -8.55
C GLU A 228 11.07 -18.13 -7.20
N LEU A 229 10.14 -17.44 -6.53
CA LEU A 229 10.29 -16.78 -5.23
C LEU A 229 9.53 -17.49 -4.09
N ILE A 230 8.72 -18.52 -4.41
CA ILE A 230 7.84 -19.25 -3.48
C ILE A 230 8.34 -20.69 -3.36
#